data_AF-A0A929URA9-F1
#
_entry.id   AF-A0A929URA9-F1
#
_cell.length_a   1.000
_cell.length_b   1.000
_cell.length_c   1.000
_cell.angle_alpha   90.00
_cell.angle_beta   90.00
_cell.angle_gamma   90.00
#
_symmetry.space_group_name_H-M   'P 1'
#
loop_
_entity.id
_entity.type
_entity.pdbx_description
1 polymer ?
#
loop_
_entity_poly.entity_id
_entity_poly.type
_entity_poly.pdbx_seq_one_letter_code
_entity_poly.pdbx_strand_id
1 'polypeptide(L)'
;MSNNIIQLNETLIKDPLKNLVRNSVEETLNALLDYEANELVKADHYERSSNRQGYRSGHYDRTFTTTSGDVTLHVPKLKGIRFETAIIERYRRRECSVEEALIEMYLAGVSLRRVEDITEALWGSKVSPGTISNLNKKAYEHIEQWRTCPLTEEYPYIYVDGVFLKRSWGGEVKNVSILTAI
;
A
#
# COMPACT_ATOMS: atom_id res chain seq x y z
N MET A 1 -20.81 43.41 13.13
CA MET A 1 -19.87 43.37 11.97
C MET A 1 -18.47 43.05 12.50
N SER A 2 -18.19 41.77 12.75
CA SER A 2 -16.87 41.32 13.20
C SER A 2 -15.98 41.08 11.98
N ASN A 3 -15.11 42.04 11.67
CA ASN A 3 -14.04 41.86 10.68
C ASN A 3 -13.02 40.85 11.24
N ASN A 4 -13.07 39.60 10.78
CA ASN A 4 -11.97 38.66 11.01
C ASN A 4 -10.74 39.15 10.23
N ILE A 5 -9.77 39.71 10.96
CA ILE A 5 -8.51 40.29 10.46
C ILE A 5 -7.54 39.22 9.92
N ILE A 6 -7.77 37.94 10.23
CA ILE A 6 -6.96 36.82 9.75
C ILE A 6 -7.80 36.01 8.76
N GLN A 7 -7.56 36.21 7.46
CA GLN A 7 -7.97 35.24 6.45
C GLN A 7 -7.00 34.07 6.50
N LEU A 8 -7.35 33.04 7.27
CA LEU A 8 -6.64 31.77 7.30
C LEU A 8 -6.84 31.10 5.93
N ASN A 9 -5.90 31.29 5.03
CA ASN A 9 -5.95 30.66 3.72
C ASN A 9 -5.56 29.18 3.92
N GLU A 10 -6.56 28.30 4.04
CA GLU A 10 -6.35 26.90 4.38
C GLU A 10 -5.36 26.19 3.45
N THR A 11 -5.30 26.58 2.17
CA THR A 11 -4.36 26.03 1.18
C THR A 11 -2.91 26.37 1.50
N LEU A 12 -2.63 27.58 2.02
CA LEU A 12 -1.29 28.02 2.43
C LEU A 12 -0.75 27.25 3.65
N ILE A 13 -1.60 26.59 4.43
CA ILE A 13 -1.19 25.79 5.60
C ILE A 13 -1.16 24.30 5.27
N LYS A 14 -2.13 23.80 4.50
CA LYS A 14 -2.24 22.38 4.14
C LYS A 14 -1.05 21.88 3.34
N ASP A 15 -0.56 22.65 2.36
CA ASP A 15 0.56 22.21 1.50
C ASP A 15 1.90 22.15 2.26
N PRO A 16 2.30 23.15 3.07
CA PRO A 16 3.49 23.04 3.91
C PRO A 16 3.41 21.92 4.94
N LEU A 17 2.25 21.72 5.57
CA LEU A 17 2.08 20.61 6.53
C LEU A 17 2.22 19.25 5.85
N LYS A 18 1.60 19.05 4.68
CA LYS A 18 1.75 17.80 3.92
C LYS A 18 3.22 17.53 3.56
N ASN A 19 3.94 18.56 3.12
CA ASN A 19 5.36 18.44 2.84
C ASN A 19 6.20 18.15 4.09
N LEU A 20 5.90 18.79 5.22
CA LEU A 20 6.59 18.55 6.49
C LEU A 20 6.42 17.10 6.95
N VAL A 21 5.18 16.59 6.92
CA VAL A 21 4.90 15.19 7.30
C VAL A 21 5.63 14.23 6.36
N ARG A 22 5.55 14.45 5.05
CA ARG A 22 6.23 13.62 4.05
C ARG A 22 7.74 13.59 4.26
N ASN A 23 8.37 14.75 4.49
CA ASN A 23 9.81 14.85 4.74
C ASN A 23 10.20 14.14 6.04
N SER A 24 9.41 14.31 7.11
CA SER A 24 9.66 13.63 8.38
C SER A 24 9.55 12.11 8.26
N VAL A 25 8.57 11.61 7.51
CA VAL A 25 8.45 10.18 7.20
C VAL A 25 9.66 9.69 6.39
N GLU A 26 10.07 10.42 5.36
CA GLU A 26 11.23 10.10 4.53
C GLU A 26 12.52 10.02 5.36
N GLU A 27 12.79 11.04 6.17
CA GLU A 27 13.95 11.10 7.07
C GLU A 27 13.94 9.94 8.06
N THR A 28 12.80 9.65 8.67
CA THR A 28 12.66 8.56 9.65
C THR A 28 12.92 7.20 9.01
N LEU A 29 12.31 6.92 7.85
CA LEU A 29 12.51 5.65 7.16
C LEU A 29 13.96 5.46 6.73
N ASN A 30 14.61 6.51 6.22
CA ASN A 30 16.01 6.46 5.82
C ASN A 30 16.95 6.26 7.03
N ALA A 31 16.68 6.94 8.14
CA ALA A 31 17.44 6.76 9.38
C ALA A 31 17.32 5.31 9.92
N LEU A 32 16.12 4.73 9.88
CA LEU A 32 15.90 3.35 10.30
C LEU A 32 16.62 2.34 9.38
N LEU A 33 16.62 2.57 8.06
CA LEU A 33 17.38 1.74 7.11
C LEU A 33 18.89 1.78 7.38
N ASP A 34 19.42 2.97 7.69
CA ASP A 34 20.82 3.13 8.05
C ASP A 34 21.14 2.46 9.40
N TYR A 35 20.24 2.55 10.37
CA TYR A 35 20.36 1.86 11.65
C TYR A 35 20.42 0.33 11.48
N GLU A 36 19.48 -0.26 10.73
CA GLU A 36 19.51 -1.70 10.42
C GLU A 36 20.80 -2.12 9.73
N ALA A 37 21.32 -1.29 8.81
CA ALA A 37 22.57 -1.58 8.14
C ALA A 37 23.77 -1.58 9.10
N ASN A 38 23.79 -0.69 10.10
CA ASN A 38 24.85 -0.66 11.12
C ASN A 38 24.76 -1.89 12.02
N GLU A 39 23.57 -2.27 12.46
CA GLU A 39 23.34 -3.48 13.26
C GLU A 39 23.77 -4.75 12.53
N LEU A 40 23.47 -4.85 11.23
CA LEU A 40 23.90 -5.97 10.39
C LEU A 40 25.42 -6.01 10.19
N VAL A 41 26.06 -4.86 10.02
CA VAL A 41 27.52 -4.76 9.83
C VAL A 41 28.28 -4.90 11.16
N LYS A 42 27.63 -4.63 12.30
CA LYS A 42 28.20 -4.48 13.65
C LYS A 42 29.28 -3.40 13.75
N ALA A 43 29.10 -2.33 12.99
CA ALA A 43 29.96 -1.16 13.02
C ALA A 43 29.26 0.04 12.40
N ASP A 44 29.49 1.21 12.97
CA ASP A 44 29.03 2.49 12.43
C ASP A 44 29.81 2.90 11.17
N HIS A 45 29.30 3.96 10.53
CA HIS A 45 29.91 4.54 9.35
C HIS A 45 31.34 5.02 9.65
N TYR A 46 32.31 4.53 8.86
CA TYR A 46 33.76 4.74 9.05
C TYR A 46 34.36 4.23 10.36
N GLU A 47 33.60 3.57 11.24
CA GLU A 47 34.14 3.01 12.47
C GLU A 47 35.17 1.91 12.16
N ARG A 48 36.21 1.78 12.97
CA ARG A 48 37.17 0.67 12.88
C ARG A 48 36.86 -0.33 13.99
N SER A 49 36.14 -1.39 13.65
CA SER A 49 35.79 -2.46 14.58
C SER A 49 36.34 -3.80 14.07
N SER A 50 36.91 -4.59 14.98
CA SER A 50 37.36 -5.96 14.70
C SER A 50 36.19 -6.92 14.46
N ASN A 51 34.98 -6.58 14.94
CA ASN A 51 33.78 -7.41 14.83
C ASN A 51 32.98 -7.15 13.54
N ARG A 52 33.47 -6.30 12.64
CA ARG A 52 32.81 -5.90 11.40
C ARG A 52 32.54 -7.11 10.50
N GLN A 53 31.29 -7.29 10.08
CA GLN A 53 30.86 -8.41 9.24
C GLN A 53 30.70 -8.05 7.76
N GLY A 54 30.68 -6.76 7.41
CA GLY A 54 30.54 -6.29 6.03
C GLY A 54 31.00 -4.85 5.85
N TYR A 55 30.91 -4.33 4.62
CA TYR A 55 31.28 -2.96 4.29
C TYR A 55 30.14 -2.23 3.59
N ARG A 56 29.92 -0.96 3.92
CA ARG A 56 29.00 -0.10 3.16
C ARG A 56 29.59 0.24 1.78
N SER A 57 28.75 0.19 0.75
CA SER A 57 29.10 0.40 -0.64
C SER A 57 28.16 1.43 -1.29
N GLY A 58 27.85 2.49 -0.55
CA GLY A 58 26.89 3.53 -0.93
C GLY A 58 25.44 3.08 -0.81
N HIS A 59 24.57 3.74 -1.57
CA HIS A 59 23.12 3.52 -1.55
C HIS A 59 22.57 3.35 -2.98
N TYR A 60 21.31 2.94 -3.09
CA TYR A 60 20.49 3.19 -4.28
C TYR A 60 19.15 3.78 -3.88
N ASP A 61 18.61 4.58 -4.78
CA ASP A 61 17.35 5.25 -4.53
C ASP A 61 16.19 4.43 -5.08
N ARG A 62 15.09 4.39 -4.32
CA ARG A 62 13.80 3.91 -4.81
C ARG A 62 12.66 4.73 -4.23
N THR A 63 11.62 4.95 -5.04
CA THR A 63 10.39 5.58 -4.56
C THR A 63 9.54 4.58 -3.79
N PHE A 64 8.94 5.03 -2.70
CA PHE A 64 8.00 4.27 -1.89
C PHE A 64 6.76 5.12 -1.61
N THR A 65 5.59 4.60 -1.95
CA THR A 65 4.32 5.31 -1.74
C THR A 65 3.82 5.07 -0.32
N THR A 66 3.66 6.15 0.43
CA THR A 66 3.06 6.15 1.77
C THR A 66 1.71 6.86 1.75
N THR A 67 0.97 6.77 2.84
CA THR A 67 -0.25 7.56 3.06
C THR A 67 -0.02 9.08 2.95
N SER A 68 1.20 9.55 3.22
CA SER A 68 1.59 10.97 3.12
C SER A 68 2.06 11.38 1.72
N GLY A 69 2.14 10.44 0.78
CA GLY A 69 2.62 10.62 -0.58
C GLY A 69 3.89 9.80 -0.86
N ASP A 70 4.48 10.04 -2.03
CA ASP A 70 5.72 9.38 -2.45
C ASP A 70 6.94 9.94 -1.72
N VAL A 71 7.72 9.04 -1.11
CA VAL A 71 9.00 9.33 -0.45
C VAL A 71 10.15 8.63 -1.18
N THR A 72 11.34 9.21 -1.08
CA THR A 72 12.58 8.65 -1.64
C THR A 72 13.33 7.88 -0.57
N LEU A 73 13.49 6.57 -0.78
CA LEU A 73 14.29 5.72 0.09
C LEU A 73 15.71 5.60 -0.45
N HIS A 74 16.68 5.92 0.39
CA HIS A 74 18.10 5.69 0.18
C HIS A 74 18.45 4.33 0.79
N VAL A 75 18.38 3.26 0.00
CA VAL A 75 18.60 1.91 0.52
C VAL A 75 20.10 1.59 0.59
N PRO A 76 20.66 1.24 1.76
CA PRO A 76 22.07 0.92 1.90
C PRO A 76 22.48 -0.30 1.06
N LYS A 77 23.64 -0.21 0.42
CA LYS A 77 24.31 -1.34 -0.23
C LYS A 77 25.40 -1.85 0.68
N LEU A 78 25.35 -3.14 1.00
CA LEU A 78 26.37 -3.82 1.78
C LEU A 78 27.18 -4.78 0.92
N LYS A 79 28.48 -4.85 1.17
CA LYS A 79 29.44 -5.76 0.55
C LYS A 79 29.85 -6.81 1.58
N GLY A 80 29.80 -8.09 1.20
CA GLY A 80 30.12 -9.22 2.06
C GLY A 80 28.91 -9.83 2.79
N ILE A 81 27.83 -9.05 2.96
CA ILE A 81 26.57 -9.50 3.53
C ILE A 81 25.39 -9.00 2.71
N ARG A 82 24.29 -9.76 2.69
CA ARG A 82 23.05 -9.38 2.03
C ARG A 82 22.25 -8.47 2.96
N PHE A 83 21.87 -7.30 2.47
CA PHE A 83 20.98 -6.40 3.21
C PHE A 83 19.52 -6.81 2.95
N GLU A 84 18.87 -7.37 3.97
CA GLU A 84 17.43 -7.62 4.00
C GLU A 84 16.85 -6.83 5.17
N THR A 85 16.15 -5.75 4.85
CA THR A 85 15.53 -4.87 5.85
C THR A 85 14.24 -5.50 6.36
N ALA A 86 14.02 -5.44 7.67
CA ALA A 86 12.77 -5.85 8.31
C ALA A 86 11.73 -4.71 8.30
N ILE A 87 12.18 -3.46 8.16
CA ILE A 87 11.30 -2.29 8.08
C ILE A 87 10.50 -2.29 6.76
N ILE A 88 11.18 -2.48 5.62
CA ILE A 88 10.53 -2.39 4.30
C ILE A 88 10.96 -3.54 3.40
N GLU A 89 10.07 -4.52 3.24
CA GLU A 89 10.30 -5.67 2.37
C GLU A 89 10.90 -5.32 1.00
N ARG A 90 11.77 -6.21 0.52
CA ARG A 90 12.43 -6.05 -0.77
C ARG A 90 11.40 -6.01 -1.89
N TYR A 91 11.58 -5.07 -2.83
CA TYR A 91 10.67 -4.81 -3.96
C TYR A 91 9.27 -4.32 -3.60
N ARG A 92 8.91 -4.21 -2.32
CA ARG A 92 7.68 -3.54 -1.91
C ARG A 92 7.75 -2.07 -2.32
N ARG A 93 6.69 -1.60 -2.98
CA ARG A 93 6.59 -0.24 -3.54
C ARG A 93 5.63 0.66 -2.77
N ARG A 94 4.79 0.08 -1.92
CA ARG A 94 3.72 0.79 -1.20
C ARG A 94 3.60 0.28 0.23
N GLU A 95 3.22 1.18 1.12
CA GLU A 95 2.85 0.87 2.50
C GLU A 95 1.60 -0.03 2.58
N CYS A 96 1.48 -0.85 3.63
CA CYS A 96 0.32 -1.73 3.86
C CYS A 96 -1.01 -0.95 3.81
N SER A 97 -1.09 0.17 4.52
CA SER A 97 -2.34 0.94 4.64
C SER A 97 -2.80 1.53 3.31
N VAL A 98 -1.88 1.81 2.39
CA VAL A 98 -2.20 2.21 1.01
C VAL A 98 -2.83 1.05 0.25
N GLU A 99 -2.27 -0.16 0.38
CA GLU A 99 -2.81 -1.36 -0.25
C GLU A 99 -4.19 -1.74 0.31
N GLU A 100 -4.39 -1.60 1.61
CA GLU A 100 -5.67 -1.84 2.30
C GLU A 100 -6.77 -0.89 1.80
N ALA A 101 -6.49 0.42 1.76
CA ALA A 101 -7.44 1.42 1.26
C ALA A 101 -7.85 1.14 -0.20
N LEU A 102 -6.92 0.66 -1.04
CA LEU A 102 -7.23 0.28 -2.42
C LEU A 102 -8.18 -0.91 -2.50
N ILE A 103 -8.01 -1.91 -1.63
CA ILE A 103 -8.87 -3.09 -1.55
C ILE A 103 -10.26 -2.70 -1.03
N GLU A 104 -10.33 -1.87 0.01
CA GLU A 104 -11.59 -1.37 0.57
C GLU A 104 -12.41 -0.58 -0.47
N MET A 105 -11.76 0.31 -1.24
CA MET A 105 -12.43 1.05 -2.32
C MET A 105 -13.02 0.09 -3.36
N TYR A 106 -12.29 -0.97 -3.72
CA TYR A 106 -12.79 -1.96 -4.66
C TYR A 106 -14.01 -2.72 -4.09
N LEU A 107 -13.95 -3.14 -2.83
CA LEU A 107 -15.06 -3.81 -2.14
C LEU A 107 -16.28 -2.90 -1.99
N ALA A 108 -16.08 -1.60 -1.82
CA ALA A 108 -17.14 -0.59 -1.80
C ALA A 108 -17.73 -0.31 -3.20
N GLY A 109 -17.25 -0.96 -4.26
CA GLY A 109 -17.76 -0.82 -5.62
C GLY A 109 -17.24 0.40 -6.38
N VAL A 110 -16.14 1.02 -5.91
CA VAL A 110 -15.48 2.10 -6.66
C VAL A 110 -14.85 1.53 -7.92
N SER A 111 -15.19 2.10 -9.08
CA SER A 111 -14.63 1.64 -10.35
C SER A 111 -13.11 1.83 -10.38
N LEU A 112 -12.37 0.92 -11.04
CA LEU A 112 -10.91 0.97 -11.08
C LEU A 112 -10.36 2.30 -11.64
N ARG A 113 -11.06 2.90 -12.60
CA ARG A 113 -10.71 4.23 -13.14
C ARG A 113 -10.88 5.32 -12.08
N ARG A 114 -11.95 5.26 -11.30
CA ARG A 114 -12.20 6.23 -10.24
C ARG A 114 -11.24 6.06 -9.07
N VAL A 115 -10.81 4.83 -8.77
CA VAL A 115 -9.72 4.59 -7.81
C VAL A 115 -8.45 5.29 -8.29
N GLU A 116 -8.08 5.16 -9.56
CA GLU A 116 -6.91 5.85 -10.12
C GLU A 116 -6.95 7.37 -9.87
N ASP A 117 -8.07 8.02 -10.17
CA ASP A 117 -8.26 9.46 -9.93
C ASP A 117 -8.18 9.82 -8.43
N ILE A 118 -8.78 9.00 -7.56
CA ILE A 118 -8.73 9.20 -6.10
C ILE A 118 -7.29 9.09 -5.59
N THR A 119 -6.53 8.10 -6.07
CA THR A 119 -5.15 7.86 -5.64
C THR A 119 -4.21 8.98 -6.08
N GLU A 120 -4.42 9.54 -7.27
CA GLU A 120 -3.71 10.74 -7.73
C GLU A 120 -4.02 11.94 -6.85
N ALA A 121 -5.30 12.18 -6.53
CA ALA A 121 -5.71 13.31 -5.71
C ALA A 121 -5.19 13.22 -4.25
N LEU A 122 -5.20 12.03 -3.66
CA LEU A 122 -4.79 11.82 -2.27
C LEU A 122 -3.26 11.77 -2.13
N TRP A 123 -2.60 10.93 -2.93
CA TRP A 123 -1.19 10.58 -2.75
C TRP A 123 -0.25 11.17 -3.81
N GLY A 124 -0.79 11.81 -4.86
CA GLY A 124 0.01 12.37 -5.96
C GLY A 124 0.55 11.32 -6.93
N SER A 125 0.18 10.05 -6.76
CA SER A 125 0.65 8.93 -7.58
C SER A 125 -0.53 8.13 -8.13
N LYS A 126 -0.50 7.80 -9.42
CA LYS A 126 -1.52 6.95 -10.05
C LYS A 126 -1.26 5.49 -9.76
N VAL A 127 -2.28 4.79 -9.29
CA VAL A 127 -2.27 3.33 -9.23
C VAL A 127 -3.01 2.76 -10.43
N SER A 128 -2.31 2.01 -11.27
CA SER A 128 -2.91 1.45 -12.48
C SER A 128 -3.99 0.40 -12.15
N PRO A 129 -5.03 0.26 -13.00
CA PRO A 129 -6.07 -0.75 -12.82
C PRO A 129 -5.52 -2.19 -12.71
N GLY A 130 -4.45 -2.50 -13.45
CA GLY A 130 -3.79 -3.81 -13.37
C GLY A 130 -3.12 -4.07 -12.01
N THR A 131 -2.59 -3.01 -11.37
CA THR A 131 -2.02 -3.11 -10.02
C THR A 131 -3.11 -3.40 -9.00
N ILE A 132 -4.23 -2.68 -9.07
CA ILE A 132 -5.39 -2.90 -8.18
C ILE A 132 -5.94 -4.31 -8.38
N SER A 133 -6.10 -4.75 -9.63
CA SER A 133 -6.53 -6.12 -9.93
C SER A 133 -5.58 -7.17 -9.33
N ASN A 134 -4.27 -6.96 -9.39
CA ASN A 134 -3.29 -7.88 -8.79
C ASN A 134 -3.33 -7.86 -7.25
N LEU A 135 -3.57 -6.70 -6.62
CA LEU A 135 -3.77 -6.61 -5.17
C LEU A 135 -5.01 -7.40 -4.74
N ASN A 136 -6.12 -7.23 -5.45
CA ASN A 136 -7.37 -7.93 -5.18
C ASN A 136 -7.28 -9.44 -5.40
N LYS A 137 -6.32 -9.93 -6.19
CA LYS A 137 -6.10 -11.38 -6.33
C LYS A 137 -5.74 -12.05 -5.01
N LYS A 138 -5.01 -11.37 -4.12
CA LYS A 138 -4.70 -11.89 -2.78
C LYS A 138 -5.97 -12.03 -1.92
N ALA A 139 -6.94 -11.14 -2.12
CA ALA A 139 -8.24 -11.24 -1.45
C ALA A 139 -9.09 -12.40 -2.00
N TYR A 140 -8.95 -12.76 -3.29
CA TYR A 140 -9.69 -13.90 -3.85
C TYR A 140 -9.36 -15.23 -3.16
N GLU A 141 -8.14 -15.45 -2.67
CA GLU A 141 -7.80 -16.67 -1.92
C GLU A 141 -8.67 -16.81 -0.67
N HIS A 142 -8.86 -15.72 0.07
CA HIS A 142 -9.70 -15.69 1.27
C HIS A 142 -11.19 -15.85 0.92
N ILE A 143 -11.64 -15.24 -0.18
CA ILE A 143 -13.02 -15.39 -0.68
C ILE A 143 -13.30 -16.84 -1.08
N GLU A 144 -12.34 -17.52 -1.72
CA GLU A 144 -12.48 -18.91 -2.12
C GLU A 144 -12.50 -19.85 -0.90
N GLN A 145 -11.64 -19.61 0.08
CA GLN A 145 -11.67 -20.33 1.36
C GLN A 145 -13.03 -20.17 2.05
N TRP A 146 -13.55 -18.94 2.13
CA TRP A 146 -14.87 -18.67 2.69
C TRP A 146 -15.99 -19.38 1.90
N ARG A 147 -15.95 -19.32 0.56
CA ARG A 147 -16.96 -19.95 -0.31
C ARG A 147 -16.99 -21.47 -0.19
N THR A 148 -15.85 -22.09 0.13
CA THR A 148 -15.71 -23.54 0.28
C THR A 148 -15.78 -24.02 1.73
N CYS A 149 -16.01 -23.09 2.67
CA CYS A 149 -16.12 -23.41 4.08
C CYS A 149 -17.29 -24.38 4.32
N PRO A 150 -17.06 -25.51 5.02
CA PRO A 150 -18.14 -26.45 5.31
C PRO A 150 -19.14 -25.83 6.29
N LEU A 151 -20.42 -25.99 5.99
CA LEU A 151 -21.50 -25.65 6.89
C LEU A 151 -21.59 -26.74 7.97
N THR A 152 -21.38 -26.37 9.24
CA THR A 152 -21.28 -27.33 10.35
C THR A 152 -22.55 -27.42 11.22
N GLU A 153 -23.44 -26.44 11.10
CA GLU A 153 -24.64 -26.35 11.93
C GLU A 153 -25.89 -26.84 11.19
N GLU A 154 -26.98 -27.07 11.93
CA GLU A 154 -28.29 -27.34 11.35
C GLU A 154 -28.99 -26.02 11.03
N TYR A 155 -29.35 -25.81 9.76
CA TYR A 155 -30.05 -24.61 9.28
C TYR A 155 -31.52 -24.96 9.01
N PRO A 156 -32.46 -24.67 9.93
CA PRO A 156 -33.87 -25.00 9.76
C PRO A 156 -34.54 -24.23 8.61
N TYR A 157 -33.98 -23.07 8.24
CA TYR A 157 -34.43 -22.25 7.14
C TYR A 157 -33.23 -21.75 6.33
N ILE A 158 -33.39 -21.66 5.01
CA ILE A 158 -32.43 -21.07 4.10
C ILE A 158 -33.21 -20.16 3.16
N TYR A 159 -32.76 -18.92 3.01
CA TYR A 159 -33.28 -17.99 2.02
C TYR A 159 -32.39 -18.03 0.78
N VAL A 160 -33.01 -18.16 -0.39
CA VAL A 160 -32.29 -18.15 -1.66
C VAL A 160 -32.77 -16.96 -2.47
N ASP A 161 -31.83 -16.20 -2.99
CA ASP A 161 -32.08 -15.03 -3.85
C ASP A 161 -31.19 -15.09 -5.09
N GLY A 162 -31.52 -14.30 -6.11
CA GLY A 162 -30.78 -14.22 -7.35
C GLY A 162 -30.80 -12.84 -7.98
N VAL A 163 -29.63 -12.39 -8.44
CA VAL A 163 -29.46 -11.13 -9.18
C VAL A 163 -28.88 -11.38 -10.56
N PHE A 164 -29.40 -10.68 -11.57
CA PHE A 164 -28.91 -10.76 -12.94
C PHE A 164 -27.85 -9.68 -13.21
N LEU A 165 -26.64 -10.10 -13.61
CA LEU A 165 -25.57 -9.21 -14.01
C LEU A 165 -25.19 -9.42 -15.48
N LYS A 166 -24.83 -8.34 -16.18
CA LYS A 166 -24.26 -8.42 -17.53
C LYS A 166 -22.80 -8.81 -17.44
N ARG A 167 -22.41 -9.92 -18.08
CA ARG A 167 -21.02 -10.40 -18.13
C ARG A 167 -20.61 -10.70 -19.57
N SER A 168 -19.36 -10.40 -19.90
CA SER A 168 -18.74 -10.87 -21.15
C SER A 168 -18.38 -12.35 -21.01
N TRP A 169 -18.91 -13.19 -21.90
CA TRP A 169 -18.66 -14.63 -21.96
C TRP A 169 -18.55 -15.07 -23.41
N GLY A 170 -17.42 -15.65 -23.80
CA GLY A 170 -17.21 -16.14 -25.17
C GLY A 170 -17.27 -15.05 -26.25
N GLY A 171 -16.94 -13.79 -25.91
CA GLY A 171 -16.97 -12.66 -26.83
C GLY A 171 -18.31 -11.92 -26.89
N GLU A 172 -19.35 -12.39 -26.20
CA GLU A 172 -20.67 -11.76 -26.15
C GLU A 172 -21.02 -11.32 -24.74
N VAL A 173 -21.76 -10.21 -24.61
CA VAL A 173 -22.31 -9.78 -23.31
C VAL A 173 -23.65 -10.47 -23.09
N LYS A 174 -23.73 -11.29 -22.04
CA LYS A 174 -24.95 -12.04 -21.67
C LYS A 174 -25.38 -11.68 -20.26
N ASN A 175 -26.68 -11.78 -19.99
CA ASN A 175 -27.19 -11.75 -18.64
C ASN A 175 -26.86 -13.08 -17.97
N VAL A 176 -26.18 -13.02 -16.84
CA VAL A 176 -25.80 -14.17 -16.01
C VAL A 176 -26.48 -13.99 -14.66
N SER A 177 -27.15 -15.04 -14.18
CA SER A 177 -27.69 -15.07 -12.83
C SER A 177 -26.59 -15.40 -11.82
N ILE A 178 -26.55 -14.63 -10.74
CA ILE A 178 -25.77 -14.93 -9.54
C ILE A 178 -26.77 -15.32 -8.46
N LEU A 179 -26.59 -16.51 -7.89
CA LEU A 179 -27.46 -17.03 -6.84
C LEU A 179 -26.76 -16.89 -5.49
N THR A 180 -27.51 -16.48 -4.48
CA THR A 180 -27.05 -16.31 -3.10
C THR A 180 -27.95 -17.10 -2.17
N ALA A 181 -27.37 -17.78 -1.19
CA ALA A 181 -28.08 -18.43 -0.10
C ALA A 181 -27.64 -17.81 1.23
N ILE A 182 -28.61 -17.42 2.06
CA ILE A 182 -28.42 -16.78 3.37
C ILE A 182 -29.21 -17.55 4.42
#